data_AF-X1P9U8-F1
#
_entry.id   AF-X1P9U8-F1
#
_cell.length_a   1.000
_cell.length_b   1.000
_cell.length_c   1.000
_cell.angle_alpha   90.00
_cell.angle_beta   90.00
_cell.angle_gamma   90.00
#
_symmetry.space_group_name_H-M   'P 1'
#
loop_
_entity.id
_entity.type
_entity.pdbx_description
1 polymer ?
#
loop_
_entity_poly.entity_id
_entity_poly.type
_entity_poly.pdbx_seq_one_letter_code
_entity_poly.pdbx_strand_id
1 'polypeptide(L)'
;KLKLGWVCYYSRAFGRHLAKEEWFSFNTALEFWTFVYKHLQKKVKLWIMARNIVFDFTLVEGWKYLRLAGFKLKFFHNAGTTSIISVQGRFGSMVFLDIMNWFVESLAKTGERIGVPKLKIDFETCTDDYLSTYCKRDVEIELENFKRFIKS
;
A
#
# COMPACT_ATOMS: atom_id res chain seq x y z
N LYS A 1 -4.80 15.68 6.03
CA LYS A 1 -3.41 16.03 5.64
C LYS A 1 -2.50 14.93 6.14
N LEU A 2 -1.59 14.42 5.30
CA LEU A 2 -0.63 13.39 5.69
C LEU A 2 0.29 13.91 6.81
N LYS A 3 0.43 13.15 7.90
CA LYS A 3 1.37 13.43 9.00
C LYS A 3 2.58 12.50 8.93
N LEU A 4 2.30 11.20 8.80
CA LEU A 4 3.26 10.12 8.71
C LEU A 4 2.59 8.93 8.01
N GLY A 5 3.34 8.19 7.23
CA GLY A 5 2.91 6.94 6.62
C GLY A 5 4.05 5.93 6.54
N TRP A 6 3.68 4.67 6.39
CA TRP A 6 4.60 3.57 6.11
C TRP A 6 4.18 2.87 4.83
N VAL A 7 5.16 2.37 4.08
CA VAL A 7 4.95 1.53 2.91
C VAL A 7 5.98 0.41 2.93
N CYS A 8 5.59 -0.75 2.43
CA CYS A 8 6.48 -1.88 2.22
C CYS A 8 6.42 -2.30 0.76
N TYR A 9 7.57 -2.35 0.09
CA TYR A 9 7.71 -3.05 -1.17
C TYR A 9 8.04 -4.51 -0.91
N TYR A 10 7.29 -5.41 -1.53
CA TYR A 10 7.52 -6.85 -1.46
C TYR A 10 7.58 -7.46 -2.86
N SER A 11 8.60 -8.27 -3.10
CA SER A 11 8.73 -9.12 -4.28
C SER A 11 8.94 -10.56 -3.83
N ARG A 12 8.10 -11.47 -4.34
CA ARG A 12 8.18 -12.91 -4.02
C ARG A 12 9.41 -13.53 -4.68
N ALA A 13 10.03 -14.49 -4.01
CA ALA A 13 11.08 -15.31 -4.62
C ALA A 13 10.55 -16.04 -5.86
N PHE A 14 11.35 -16.07 -6.92
CA PHE A 14 11.03 -16.80 -8.15
C PHE A 14 12.29 -17.27 -8.86
N GLY A 15 12.43 -18.58 -9.06
CA GLY A 15 13.64 -19.18 -9.61
C GLY A 15 14.86 -18.85 -8.76
N ARG A 16 15.84 -18.16 -9.35
CA ARG A 16 17.08 -17.72 -8.66
C ARG A 16 16.93 -16.39 -7.92
N HIS A 17 15.82 -15.69 -8.10
CA HIS A 17 15.59 -14.41 -7.43
C HIS A 17 15.07 -14.66 -6.01
N LEU A 18 15.80 -14.13 -5.03
CA LEU A 18 15.39 -14.14 -3.63
C LEU A 18 14.22 -13.18 -3.41
N ALA A 19 13.44 -13.44 -2.36
CA ALA A 19 12.41 -12.51 -1.94
C ALA A 19 13.05 -11.18 -1.52
N LYS A 20 12.43 -10.07 -1.91
CA LYS A 20 12.87 -8.73 -1.50
C LYS A 20 11.77 -8.08 -0.67
N GLU A 21 12.17 -7.49 0.45
CA GLU A 21 11.31 -6.69 1.31
C GLU A 21 12.03 -5.38 1.63
N GLU A 22 11.38 -4.25 1.38
CA GLU A 22 11.93 -2.92 1.61
C GLU A 22 10.88 -2.05 2.29
N TRP A 23 11.16 -1.65 3.54
CA TRP A 23 10.31 -0.79 4.35
C TRP A 23 10.73 0.66 4.24
N PHE A 24 9.75 1.56 4.16
CA PHE A 24 10.01 2.99 4.07
C PHE A 24 8.94 3.79 4.81
N SER A 25 9.39 4.67 5.71
CA SER A 25 8.55 5.69 6.35
C SER A 25 8.61 6.98 5.54
N PHE A 26 7.49 7.69 5.45
CA PHE A 26 7.40 8.95 4.73
C PHE A 26 6.49 9.93 5.48
N ASN A 27 6.79 11.22 5.36
CA ASN A 27 6.00 12.30 5.93
C ASN A 27 5.37 13.17 4.84
N THR A 28 5.82 13.03 3.60
CA THR A 28 5.29 13.76 2.45
C THR A 28 4.79 12.83 1.33
N ALA A 29 3.83 13.32 0.55
CA ALA A 29 3.36 12.60 -0.63
C ALA A 29 4.49 12.39 -1.65
N LEU A 30 5.41 13.36 -1.80
CA LEU A 30 6.54 13.25 -2.73
C LEU A 30 7.48 12.09 -2.37
N GLU A 31 7.78 11.91 -1.09
CA GLU A 31 8.59 10.79 -0.60
C GLU A 31 7.94 9.44 -0.93
N PHE A 32 6.63 9.31 -0.68
CA PHE A 32 5.87 8.12 -1.07
C PHE A 32 5.99 7.84 -2.58
N TRP A 33 5.72 8.84 -3.43
CA TRP A 33 5.80 8.65 -4.89
C TRP A 33 7.21 8.36 -5.37
N THR A 34 8.23 8.95 -4.75
CA THR A 34 9.64 8.65 -5.05
C THR A 34 9.95 7.18 -4.77
N PHE A 35 9.45 6.67 -3.63
CA PHE A 35 9.56 5.24 -3.30
C PHE A 35 8.81 4.36 -4.30
N VAL A 36 7.58 4.71 -4.68
CA VAL A 36 6.80 3.95 -5.69
C VAL A 36 7.52 3.92 -7.03
N TYR A 37 7.99 5.07 -7.53
CA TYR A 37 8.66 5.16 -8.83
C TYR A 37 10.01 4.43 -8.87
N LYS A 38 10.75 4.39 -7.76
CA LYS A 38 11.97 3.58 -7.61
C LYS A 38 11.72 2.09 -7.90
N HIS A 39 10.52 1.60 -7.60
CA HIS A 39 10.14 0.19 -7.74
C HIS A 39 9.38 -0.13 -9.02
N LEU A 40 9.13 0.89 -9.86
CA LEU A 40 8.47 0.70 -11.13
C LEU A 40 9.42 0.07 -12.15
N GLN A 41 8.93 -0.97 -12.84
CA GLN A 41 9.71 -1.67 -13.86
C GLN A 41 8.95 -1.71 -15.19
N LYS A 42 9.69 -1.67 -16.30
CA LYS A 42 9.11 -1.87 -17.63
C LYS A 42 8.58 -3.30 -17.74
N LYS A 43 7.42 -3.44 -18.39
CA LYS A 43 6.73 -4.73 -18.65
C LYS A 43 6.28 -5.52 -17.42
N VAL A 44 6.53 -5.00 -16.21
CA VAL A 44 6.00 -5.56 -14.96
C VAL A 44 4.98 -4.59 -14.39
N LYS A 45 3.84 -5.11 -13.98
CA LYS A 45 2.79 -4.32 -13.34
C LYS A 45 3.10 -4.23 -11.85
N LEU A 46 3.24 -3.01 -11.32
CA LEU A 46 3.39 -2.77 -9.89
C LEU A 46 2.00 -2.73 -9.24
N TRP A 47 1.78 -3.58 -8.25
CA TRP A 47 0.53 -3.65 -7.50
C TRP A 47 0.70 -2.88 -6.20
N ILE A 48 -0.19 -1.92 -5.96
CA ILE A 48 -0.20 -1.06 -4.78
C ILE A 48 -1.52 -1.33 -4.08
N MET A 49 -1.44 -1.91 -2.88
CA MET A 49 -2.59 -2.41 -2.16
C MET A 49 -2.68 -1.71 -0.81
N ALA A 50 -3.89 -1.32 -0.44
CA ALA A 50 -4.23 -0.82 0.89
C ALA A 50 -5.69 -1.13 1.16
N ARG A 51 -6.09 -1.03 2.44
CA ARG A 51 -7.48 -1.20 2.86
C ARG A 51 -8.20 0.13 2.72
N ASN A 52 -9.25 0.19 1.91
CA ASN A 52 -9.86 1.46 1.50
C ASN A 52 -8.86 2.36 0.75
N ILE A 53 -8.24 1.81 -0.31
CA ILE A 53 -7.15 2.44 -1.07
C ILE A 53 -7.45 3.87 -1.55
N VAL A 54 -8.72 4.23 -1.76
CA VAL A 54 -9.13 5.57 -2.19
C VAL A 54 -8.73 6.62 -1.15
N PHE A 55 -8.80 6.29 0.14
CA PHE A 55 -8.39 7.17 1.22
C PHE A 55 -6.90 7.48 1.15
N ASP A 56 -6.05 6.44 1.14
CA ASP A 56 -4.60 6.59 1.03
C ASP A 56 -4.20 7.30 -0.27
N PHE A 57 -4.81 6.90 -1.39
CA PHE A 57 -4.58 7.49 -2.70
C PHE A 57 -4.88 9.00 -2.72
N THR A 58 -5.91 9.44 -1.99
CA THR A 58 -6.23 10.85 -1.84
C THR A 58 -5.23 11.57 -0.94
N LEU A 59 -4.84 10.96 0.18
CA LEU A 59 -3.85 11.53 1.12
C LEU A 59 -2.48 11.75 0.48
N VAL A 60 -2.05 10.85 -0.41
CA VAL A 60 -0.79 10.98 -1.16
C VAL A 60 -0.95 11.75 -2.46
N GLU A 61 -2.05 12.48 -2.65
CA GLU A 61 -2.32 13.31 -3.83
C GLU A 61 -2.18 12.54 -5.17
N GLY A 62 -2.67 11.31 -5.24
CA GLY A 62 -2.26 10.38 -6.29
C GLY A 62 -2.54 10.84 -7.71
N TRP A 63 -3.67 11.50 -7.97
CA TRP A 63 -3.96 12.07 -9.30
C TRP A 63 -2.94 13.12 -9.74
N LYS A 64 -2.46 13.95 -8.81
CA LYS A 64 -1.46 14.99 -9.10
C LYS A 64 -0.15 14.35 -9.54
N TYR A 65 0.39 13.42 -8.76
CA TYR A 65 1.69 12.82 -9.07
C TYR A 65 1.65 11.91 -10.30
N LEU A 66 0.56 11.16 -10.50
CA LEU A 66 0.39 10.36 -11.71
C LEU A 66 0.33 11.23 -12.97
N ARG A 67 -0.39 12.35 -12.92
CA ARG A 67 -0.47 13.30 -14.04
C ARG A 67 0.89 13.93 -14.34
N LEU A 68 1.59 14.39 -13.30
CA LEU A 68 2.94 14.98 -13.44
C LEU A 68 3.94 14.00 -14.05
N ALA A 69 3.87 12.72 -13.68
CA ALA A 69 4.72 11.67 -14.24
C ALA A 69 4.23 11.11 -15.60
N GLY A 70 3.16 11.67 -16.17
CA GLY A 70 2.66 11.30 -17.49
C GLY A 70 1.94 9.95 -17.57
N PHE A 71 1.44 9.44 -16.44
CA PHE A 71 0.59 8.24 -16.44
C PHE A 71 -0.81 8.57 -16.95
N LYS A 72 -1.36 7.67 -17.76
CA LYS A 72 -2.73 7.73 -18.27
C LYS A 72 -3.58 6.70 -17.53
N LEU A 73 -4.80 7.11 -17.19
CA LEU A 73 -5.82 6.20 -16.67
C LEU A 73 -6.19 5.18 -17.75
N LYS A 74 -6.22 3.90 -17.37
CA LYS A 74 -6.59 2.78 -18.24
C LYS A 74 -7.87 2.10 -17.78
N PHE A 75 -8.05 2.01 -16.48
CA PHE A 75 -9.24 1.43 -15.88
C PHE A 75 -9.51 2.11 -14.54
N PHE A 76 -10.78 2.40 -14.27
CA PHE A 76 -11.23 2.91 -12.99
C PHE A 76 -12.55 2.23 -12.64
N HIS A 77 -12.59 1.60 -11.48
CA HIS A 77 -13.80 1.06 -10.91
C HIS A 77 -13.83 1.45 -9.44
N ASN A 78 -14.97 1.96 -8.98
CA ASN A 78 -15.20 2.29 -7.59
C ASN A 78 -16.65 1.99 -7.23
N ALA A 79 -16.89 0.92 -6.47
CA ALA A 79 -18.21 0.51 -6.01
C ALA A 79 -18.10 -0.13 -4.62
N GLY A 80 -18.73 0.46 -3.61
CA GLY A 80 -18.69 -0.06 -2.23
C GLY A 80 -17.27 -0.15 -1.68
N THR A 81 -16.85 -1.35 -1.28
CA THR A 81 -15.49 -1.66 -0.80
C THR A 81 -14.52 -2.07 -1.91
N THR A 82 -14.93 -1.88 -3.18
CA THR A 82 -14.17 -2.30 -4.34
C THR A 82 -13.68 -1.10 -5.12
N SER A 83 -12.41 -0.77 -4.95
CA SER A 83 -11.75 0.26 -5.75
C SER A 83 -10.55 -0.32 -6.49
N ILE A 84 -10.52 -0.11 -7.81
CA ILE A 84 -9.44 -0.54 -8.70
C ILE A 84 -9.07 0.62 -9.62
N ILE A 85 -7.81 1.03 -9.60
CA ILE A 85 -7.29 2.08 -10.47
C ILE A 85 -6.10 1.51 -11.25
N SER A 86 -6.23 1.34 -12.55
CA SER A 86 -5.10 0.95 -13.41
C SER A 86 -4.60 2.15 -14.20
N VAL A 87 -3.29 2.38 -14.14
CA VAL A 87 -2.63 3.45 -14.89
C VAL A 87 -1.41 2.93 -15.63
N GLN A 88 -1.09 3.57 -16.75
CA GLN A 88 0.05 3.20 -17.59
C GLN A 88 0.78 4.44 -18.09
N GLY A 89 2.10 4.41 -18.04
CA GLY A 89 2.99 5.47 -18.50
C GLY A 89 4.20 4.91 -19.24
N ARG A 90 5.15 5.78 -19.59
CA ARG A 90 6.38 5.41 -20.31
C ARG A 90 7.25 4.41 -19.53
N PHE A 91 7.24 4.50 -18.21
CA PHE A 91 8.14 3.77 -17.32
C PHE A 91 7.57 2.44 -16.81
N GLY A 92 6.27 2.20 -16.99
CA GLY A 92 5.63 0.97 -16.52
C GLY A 92 4.11 1.11 -16.36
N SER A 93 3.52 0.17 -15.64
CA SER A 93 2.10 0.18 -15.29
C SER A 93 1.92 -0.05 -13.79
N MET A 94 0.91 0.59 -13.22
CA MET A 94 0.54 0.43 -11.82
C MET A 94 -0.93 0.05 -11.72
N VAL A 95 -1.26 -0.77 -10.73
CA VAL A 95 -2.64 -1.02 -10.30
C VAL A 95 -2.74 -0.73 -8.82
N PHE A 96 -3.62 0.21 -8.48
CA PHE A 96 -4.06 0.46 -7.12
C PHE A 96 -5.29 -0.38 -6.85
N LEU A 97 -5.28 -1.12 -5.75
CA LEU A 97 -6.31 -2.10 -5.46
C LEU A 97 -6.71 -2.04 -4.00
N ASP A 98 -8.01 -2.02 -3.76
CA ASP A 98 -8.55 -2.22 -2.42
C ASP A 98 -8.38 -3.67 -1.99
N ILE A 99 -7.63 -3.90 -0.92
CA ILE A 99 -7.41 -5.24 -0.40
C ILE A 99 -8.68 -5.85 0.20
N MET A 100 -9.68 -5.01 0.51
CA MET A 100 -11.01 -5.45 0.96
C MET A 100 -11.75 -6.28 -0.09
N ASN A 101 -11.32 -6.25 -1.36
CA ASN A 101 -11.82 -7.14 -2.41
C ASN A 101 -11.63 -8.62 -2.09
N TRP A 102 -10.59 -8.95 -1.32
CA TRP A 102 -10.30 -10.32 -0.90
C TRP A 102 -10.55 -10.54 0.59
N PHE A 103 -10.40 -9.50 1.41
CA PHE A 103 -10.48 -9.60 2.87
C PHE A 103 -11.53 -8.63 3.42
N VAL A 104 -12.79 -9.05 3.36
CA VAL A 104 -13.96 -8.30 3.88
C VAL A 104 -14.04 -8.40 5.41
N GLU A 105 -13.02 -7.91 6.09
CA GLU A 105 -12.95 -7.83 7.55
C GLU A 105 -12.17 -6.58 8.00
N SER A 106 -12.19 -6.26 9.30
CA SER A 106 -11.37 -5.17 9.82
C SER A 106 -9.90 -5.59 9.91
N LEU A 107 -8.99 -4.62 9.86
CA LEU A 107 -7.56 -4.88 10.03
C LEU A 107 -7.25 -5.50 11.40
N ALA A 108 -7.98 -5.10 12.44
CA ALA A 108 -7.84 -5.68 13.78
C ALA A 108 -8.19 -7.18 13.79
N LYS A 109 -9.34 -7.56 13.21
CA LYS A 109 -9.75 -8.97 13.08
C LYS A 109 -8.76 -9.78 12.23
N THR A 110 -8.27 -9.19 11.13
CA THR A 110 -7.21 -9.79 10.31
C THR A 110 -5.99 -10.09 11.16
N GLY A 111 -5.51 -9.10 11.91
CA GLY A 111 -4.34 -9.20 12.78
C GLY A 111 -4.48 -10.29 13.84
N GLU A 112 -5.63 -10.34 14.53
CA GLU A 112 -5.95 -11.41 15.49
C GLU A 112 -5.90 -12.80 14.83
N ARG A 113 -6.57 -12.96 13.68
CA ARG A 113 -6.63 -14.22 12.92
C ARG A 113 -5.25 -14.70 12.48
N ILE A 114 -4.35 -13.79 12.12
CA ILE A 114 -3.00 -14.15 11.67
C ILE A 114 -1.94 -14.20 12.79
N GLY A 115 -2.32 -13.85 14.03
CA GLY A 115 -1.40 -13.80 15.18
C GLY A 115 -0.50 -12.55 15.21
N VAL A 116 -0.86 -11.50 14.47
CA VAL A 116 -0.18 -10.20 14.45
C VAL A 116 -1.17 -9.13 14.91
N PRO A 117 -1.43 -9.00 16.22
CA PRO A 117 -2.48 -8.10 16.71
C PRO A 117 -2.16 -6.64 16.36
N LYS A 118 -3.22 -5.91 16.00
CA LYS A 118 -3.18 -4.46 15.79
C LYS A 118 -2.98 -3.74 17.13
N LEU A 119 -2.14 -2.72 17.12
CA LEU A 119 -1.92 -1.88 18.30
C LEU A 119 -3.14 -0.99 18.58
N LYS A 120 -3.41 -0.70 19.85
CA LYS A 120 -4.39 0.33 20.22
C LYS A 120 -3.70 1.68 20.24
N ILE A 121 -4.35 2.73 19.75
CA ILE A 121 -3.80 4.08 19.73
C ILE A 121 -4.85 5.08 20.17
N ASP A 122 -4.41 6.05 20.96
CA ASP A 122 -5.13 7.28 21.21
C ASP A 122 -4.41 8.40 20.44
N PHE A 123 -5.06 8.92 19.40
CA PHE A 123 -4.46 9.90 18.50
C PHE A 123 -4.30 11.29 19.14
N GLU A 124 -4.93 11.53 20.29
CA GLU A 124 -4.81 12.81 21.01
C GLU A 124 -3.57 12.84 21.90
N THR A 125 -3.15 11.69 22.43
CA THR A 125 -2.08 11.58 23.44
C THR A 125 -0.86 10.80 22.98
N CYS A 126 -0.90 10.12 21.83
CA CYS A 126 0.23 9.31 21.36
C CYS A 126 1.46 10.17 21.01
N THR A 127 2.65 9.61 21.26
CA THR A 127 3.91 10.17 20.75
C THR A 127 4.06 9.87 19.26
N ASP A 128 4.87 10.67 18.56
CA ASP A 128 5.17 10.45 17.14
C ASP A 128 5.85 9.09 16.90
N ASP A 129 6.71 8.64 17.82
CA ASP A 129 7.35 7.32 17.75
C ASP A 129 6.34 6.18 17.87
N TYR A 130 5.36 6.32 18.77
CA TYR A 130 4.30 5.32 18.90
C TYR A 130 3.37 5.34 17.69
N LEU A 131 3.03 6.52 17.17
CA LEU A 131 2.27 6.67 15.93
C LEU A 131 2.99 5.98 14.76
N SER A 132 4.31 6.15 14.64
CA SER A 132 5.13 5.47 13.63
C SER A 132 5.07 3.96 13.76
N THR A 133 5.22 3.45 14.99
CA THR A 133 5.14 2.02 15.30
C THR A 133 3.77 1.46 14.95
N TYR A 134 2.71 2.17 15.31
CA TYR A 134 1.33 1.84 14.98
C TYR A 134 1.09 1.77 13.46
N CYS A 135 1.50 2.81 12.72
CA CYS A 135 1.35 2.85 11.26
C CYS A 135 2.13 1.72 10.57
N LYS A 136 3.34 1.41 11.04
CA LYS A 136 4.12 0.29 10.52
C LYS A 136 3.45 -1.05 10.79
N ARG A 137 2.89 -1.25 12.00
CA ARG A 137 2.14 -2.46 12.37
C ARG A 137 0.91 -2.66 11.47
N ASP A 138 0.19 -1.59 11.12
CA ASP A 138 -0.94 -1.70 10.20
C ASP A 138 -0.50 -2.27 8.83
N VAL A 139 0.62 -1.79 8.28
CA VAL A 139 1.19 -2.30 7.01
C VAL A 139 1.71 -3.74 7.16
N GLU A 140 2.31 -4.08 8.30
CA GLU A 140 2.79 -5.42 8.62
C GLU A 140 1.67 -6.45 8.59
N ILE A 141 0.51 -6.13 9.19
CA ILE A 141 -0.65 -7.02 9.19
C ILE A 141 -1.13 -7.30 7.76
N GLU A 142 -1.23 -6.26 6.93
CA GLU A 142 -1.65 -6.41 5.52
C GLU A 142 -0.65 -7.25 4.72
N LEU A 143 0.65 -6.99 4.88
CA LEU A 143 1.70 -7.71 4.18
C LEU A 143 1.69 -9.19 4.55
N GLU A 144 1.63 -9.51 5.84
CA GLU A 144 1.64 -10.90 6.31
C GLU A 144 0.37 -11.65 5.90
N ASN A 145 -0.80 -11.00 5.95
CA ASN A 145 -2.03 -11.58 5.45
C ASN A 145 -1.93 -11.86 3.93
N PHE A 146 -1.43 -10.91 3.15
CA PHE A 146 -1.27 -11.07 1.71
C PHE A 146 -0.25 -12.16 1.35
N LYS A 147 0.88 -12.23 2.06
CA LYS A 147 1.89 -13.30 1.89
C LYS A 147 1.30 -14.70 2.10
N ARG A 148 0.37 -14.86 3.06
CA ARG A 148 -0.33 -16.14 3.28
C ARG A 148 -1.29 -16.46 2.14
N PHE A 149 -2.05 -15.46 1.68
CA PHE A 149 -2.98 -15.62 0.56
C PHE A 149 -2.32 -16.03 -0.77
N ILE A 150 -1.13 -15.50 -1.07
CA ILE A 150 -0.42 -15.86 -2.32
C ILE A 150 0.38 -17.18 -2.24
N LYS A 151 0.35 -17.86 -1.08
CA LYS A 151 0.96 -19.18 -0.86
C LYS A 151 -0.07 -20.31 -0.88
N SER A 152 -1.34 -20.02 -0.59
CA SER A 152 -2.47 -20.95 -0.75
C SER A 152 -2.82 -21.13 -2.22
#